data_AF-A3YIH7-F1
#
_entry.id   AF-A3YIH7-F1
#
_cell.length_a   1.000
_cell.length_b   1.000
_cell.length_c   1.000
_cell.angle_alpha   90.00
_cell.angle_beta   90.00
_cell.angle_gamma   90.00
#
_symmetry.space_group_name_H-M   'P 1'
#
loop_
_entity.id
_entity.type
_entity.pdbx_description
1 polymer ?
#
loop_
_entity_poly.entity_id
_entity_poly.type
_entity_poly.pdbx_seq_one_letter_code
_entity_poly.pdbx_strand_id
1 'polypeptide(L)' 'MAGFKLLVGLGNPGSEYENTRHNAGAQLIETLAQQSQCTLKNEKKFFGQFGKVYIGGQE' A
#
# COMPACT_ATOMS: atom_id res chain seq x y z
N MET A 1 12.73 -18.06 9.11
CA MET A 1 11.84 -17.91 7.95
C MET A 1 12.00 -16.51 7.39
N ALA A 2 12.16 -16.38 6.07
CA ALA A 2 12.18 -15.07 5.42
C ALA A 2 10.74 -14.56 5.29
N GLY A 3 10.44 -13.43 5.93
CA GLY A 3 9.18 -12.73 5.79
C GLY A 3 9.28 -11.59 4.78
N PHE A 4 8.14 -11.15 4.25
CA PHE A 4 8.11 -9.93 3.45
C PHE A 4 8.38 -8.72 4.34
N LYS A 5 9.31 -7.87 3.93
CA LYS A 5 9.65 -6.61 4.60
C LYS A 5 9.00 -5.39 3.99
N LEU A 6 8.46 -5.54 2.78
CA LEU A 6 7.83 -4.48 2.03
C LEU A 6 6.87 -5.09 1.02
N LEU A 7 5.68 -4.51 0.94
CA LEU A 7 4.71 -4.74 -0.12
C LEU A 7 4.52 -3.41 -0.84
N VAL A 8 4.54 -3.43 -2.18
CA VAL A 8 4.44 -2.22 -3.00
C VAL A 8 3.26 -2.38 -3.96
N GLY A 9 2.39 -1.38 -3.99
CA GLY A 9 1.26 -1.29 -4.89
C GLY A 9 1.55 -0.26 -5.98
N LEU A 10 1.71 -0.71 -7.23
CA LEU A 10 1.91 0.18 -8.36
C LEU A 10 0.58 0.74 -8.86
N GLY A 11 0.60 2.00 -9.28
CA GLY A 11 -0.55 2.70 -9.85
C GLY A 11 -0.18 4.14 -10.22
N ASN A 12 -1.06 4.79 -10.97
CA ASN A 12 -0.96 6.22 -11.28
C ASN A 12 -1.77 7.04 -10.27
N PRO A 13 -1.22 8.18 -9.77
CA PRO A 13 -1.96 9.09 -8.90
C PRO A 13 -2.93 9.95 -9.70
N GLY A 14 -4.05 10.34 -9.08
CA GLY A 14 -5.11 11.15 -9.70
C GLY A 14 -6.42 10.39 -9.81
N SER A 15 -7.54 11.08 -9.63
CA SER A 15 -8.88 10.47 -9.62
C SER A 15 -9.27 9.86 -10.96
N GLU A 16 -8.67 10.34 -12.06
CA GLU A 16 -8.85 9.79 -13.39
C GLU A 16 -8.29 8.37 -13.56
N TYR A 17 -7.40 7.92 -12.66
CA TYR A 17 -6.76 6.60 -12.72
C TYR A 17 -7.28 5.59 -11.69
N GLU A 18 -8.10 6.02 -10.72
CA GLU A 18 -8.53 5.22 -9.56
C GLU A 18 -9.10 3.84 -9.92
N ASN A 19 -9.84 3.75 -11.02
CA ASN A 19 -10.53 2.52 -11.45
C ASN A 19 -9.94 1.90 -12.73
N THR A 20 -8.71 2.26 -13.07
CA THR A 20 -8.01 1.64 -14.21
C THR A 20 -7.36 0.32 -13.80
N ARG A 21 -7.28 -0.64 -14.73
CA ARG A 21 -6.60 -1.94 -14.48
C ARG A 21 -5.15 -1.78 -14.04
N HIS A 22 -4.51 -0.67 -14.41
CA HIS A 22 -3.13 -0.36 -14.03
C HIS A 22 -2.96 -0.15 -12.52
N ASN A 23 -4.02 0.30 -11.82
CA ASN A 23 -3.98 0.61 -10.39
C ASN A 23 -4.34 -0.58 -9.48
N ALA A 24 -4.51 -1.79 -10.03
CA ALA A 24 -4.85 -2.98 -9.24
C ALA A 24 -3.87 -3.24 -8.08
N GLY A 25 -2.58 -2.93 -8.27
CA GLY A 25 -1.57 -3.05 -7.22
C GLY A 25 -1.79 -2.06 -6.07
N ALA A 26 -2.03 -0.78 -6.39
CA ALA A 26 -2.35 0.24 -5.39
C ALA A 26 -3.64 -0.09 -4.62
N GLN A 27 -4.70 -0.52 -5.32
CA GLN A 27 -5.97 -0.93 -4.72
C GLN A 27 -5.81 -2.12 -3.75
N LEU A 28 -4.93 -3.06 -4.08
CA LEU A 28 -4.61 -4.18 -3.19
C LEU A 28 -3.98 -3.69 -1.88
N ILE A 29 -3.01 -2.78 -1.94
CA ILE A 29 -2.33 -2.23 -0.75
C ILE A 29 -3.28 -1.40 0.10
N GLU A 30 -4.15 -0.59 -0.52
CA GLU A 30 -5.17 0.17 0.20
C GLU A 30 -6.13 -0.76 0.95
N THR A 31 -6.61 -1.82 0.29
CA THR A 31 -7.50 -2.82 0.91
C THR A 31 -6.80 -3.54 2.06
N LEU A 32 -5.54 -3.96 1.87
CA LEU A 32 -4.75 -4.63 2.90
C LEU A 32 -4.51 -3.71 4.10
N ALA A 33 -4.20 -2.44 3.86
CA ALA A 33 -4.01 -1.45 4.91
C ALA A 33 -5.32 -1.24 5.71
N GLN A 34 -6.47 -1.14 5.03
CA GLN A 34 -7.78 -1.04 5.69
C GLN A 34 -8.08 -2.27 6.56
N GLN A 35 -7.87 -3.48 6.04
CA GLN A 35 -8.07 -4.73 6.78
C GLN A 35 -7.15 -4.85 7.99
N SER A 36 -5.94 -4.28 7.88
CA SER A 36 -4.94 -4.27 8.96
C SER A 36 -5.07 -3.07 9.90
N GLN A 37 -6.13 -2.26 9.76
CA GLN A 37 -6.34 -1.02 10.51
C GLN A 37 -5.15 -0.04 10.43
N CYS A 38 -4.45 -0.04 9.30
CA CYS A 38 -3.31 0.82 9.03
C CYS A 38 -3.73 2.00 8.15
N THR A 39 -3.33 3.20 8.58
CA THR A 39 -3.48 4.41 7.78
C THR A 39 -2.24 4.63 6.94
N LEU A 40 -2.41 4.59 5.61
CA LEU A 40 -1.39 5.05 4.67
C LEU A 40 -1.30 6.58 4.72
N LYS A 41 -0.11 7.12 4.93
CA LYS A 41 0.15 8.56 4.96
C LYS A 41 1.07 8.96 3.81
N ASN A 42 0.86 10.15 3.26
CA ASN A 42 1.79 10.73 2.29
C ASN A 42 3.18 10.88 2.93
N GLU A 43 4.17 10.21 2.35
CA GLU A 43 5.56 10.24 2.77
C GLU A 43 6.43 10.78 1.63
N LYS A 44 6.86 12.04 1.78
CA LYS A 44 7.61 12.76 0.73
C LYS A 44 8.94 12.09 0.41
N LYS A 45 9.59 11.47 1.40
CA LYS A 45 10.89 10.80 1.19
C LYS A 45 10.76 9.58 0.28
N PHE A 46 9.59 8.95 0.25
CA PHE A 46 9.33 7.75 -0.54
C PHE A 46 8.51 8.03 -1.80
N PHE A 47 8.19 9.30 -2.07
CA PHE A 47 7.40 9.71 -3.24
C PHE A 47 6.07 8.94 -3.37
N GLY A 48 5.41 8.67 -2.24
CA GLY A 48 4.19 7.88 -2.23
C GLY A 48 3.54 7.84 -0.86
N GLN A 49 2.53 6.96 -0.72
CA GLN A 49 1.91 6.70 0.56
C GLN A 49 2.62 5.54 1.27
N PHE A 50 2.76 5.64 2.58
CA PHE A 50 3.47 4.67 3.41
C PHE A 50 2.70 4.37 4.69
N GLY A 51 2.78 3.11 5.13
CA GLY A 51 2.24 2.62 6.38
C GLY A 51 3.03 1.40 6.84
N LYS A 52 2.89 1.07 8.14
CA LYS A 52 3.47 -0.12 8.75
C LYS A 52 2.37 -0.96 9.36
N VAL A 53 2.47 -2.27 9.21
CA VAL A 53 1.47 -3.25 9.70
C VAL A 53 2.19 -4.39 10.38
N TYR A 54 1.55 -4.99 11.39
CA TYR A 54 2.01 -6.24 11.98
C TYR A 54 1.17 -7.38 11.42
N ILE A 55 1.77 -8.27 10.63
CA ILE A 55 1.12 -9.43 10.03
C ILE A 55 1.91 -10.68 10.41
N GLY A 56 1.24 -11.68 10.97
CA GLY A 56 1.88 -12.95 11.34
C GLY A 56 3.04 -12.79 12.34
N GLY A 57 2.97 -11.79 13.23
CA GLY A 57 4.02 -11.48 14.21
C GLY A 57 5.24 -10.76 13.63
N GLN A 58 5.14 -10.21 12.42
CA GLN A 58 6.20 -9.48 11.76
C GLN A 58 5.72 -8.09 11.32
N GLU A 59 6.58 -7.09 11.50
CA GLU A 59 6.48 -5.76 10.88
C GLU A 59 7.17 -5.75 9.50
#